data_AF-A0A4Y4CVW8-F1
#
_entry.id   AF-A0A4Y4CVW8-F1
#
_cell.length_a   1.000
_cell.length_b   1.000
_cell.length_c   1.000
_cell.angle_alpha   90.00
_cell.angle_beta   90.00
_cell.angle_gamma   90.00
#
_symmetry.space_group_name_H-M   'P 1'
#
loop_
_entity.id
_entity.type
_entity.pdbx_description
1 polymer ?
#
loop_
_entity_poly.entity_id
_entity_poly.type
_entity_poly.pdbx_seq_one_letter_code
_entity_poly.pdbx_strand_id
1 'polypeptide(L)'
;MRDELGDRIRANPKYQELVSKRNSYSWVMTILMLLVYYGYIVLVAFNKEFLAQKTGAGVTSYGIPIGVGVIVFTIIITGIYIRRANTEFDALKEQVIKEATK
;
A
#
# COMPACT_ATOMS: atom_id res chain seq x y z
N MET A 1 2.48 13.37 33.08
CA MET A 1 3.36 14.20 32.23
C MET A 1 3.49 13.70 30.79
N ARG A 2 3.86 12.44 30.51
CA ARG A 2 3.89 11.91 29.11
C ARG A 2 2.50 11.85 28.45
N ASP A 3 1.45 11.60 29.23
CA ASP A 3 0.08 11.49 28.72
C ASP A 3 -0.49 12.85 28.30
N GLU A 4 -0.25 13.92 29.05
CA GLU A 4 -0.68 15.28 28.69
C GLU A 4 -0.08 15.78 27.37
N LEU A 5 1.16 15.39 27.06
CA LEU A 5 1.80 15.75 25.79
C LEU A 5 1.16 15.00 24.63
N GLY A 6 0.85 13.71 24.81
CA GLY A 6 0.14 12.90 23.83
C GLY A 6 -1.27 13.42 23.53
N ASP A 7 -1.98 13.86 24.57
CA ASP A 7 -3.33 14.42 24.44
C ASP A 7 -3.34 15.78 23.74
N ARG A 8 -2.36 16.65 24.04
CA ARG A 8 -2.17 17.92 23.32
C ARG A 8 -1.85 17.72 21.84
N ILE A 9 -1.04 16.71 21.49
CA ILE A 9 -0.74 16.36 20.09
C ILE A 9 -1.99 15.85 19.38
N ARG A 10 -2.79 14.99 20.03
CA ARG A 10 -4.05 14.46 19.46
C ARG A 10 -5.14 15.52 19.30
N ALA A 11 -5.15 16.52 20.18
CA ALA A 11 -6.05 17.66 20.11
C ALA A 11 -5.65 18.68 19.03
N ASN A 12 -4.43 18.60 18.48
CA ASN A 12 -3.98 19.51 17.44
C ASN A 12 -4.70 19.21 16.10
N PRO A 13 -5.42 20.18 15.52
CA PRO A 13 -6.16 19.97 14.27
C PRO A 13 -5.26 19.59 13.08
N LYS A 14 -3.99 20.02 13.05
CA LYS A 14 -3.03 19.61 12.02
C LYS A 14 -2.66 18.13 12.11
N TYR A 15 -2.56 17.60 13.34
CA TYR A 15 -2.30 16.17 13.54
C TYR A 15 -3.48 15.33 13.06
N GLN A 16 -4.71 15.77 13.32
CA GLN A 16 -5.90 15.08 12.83
C GLN A 16 -6.03 15.13 11.30
N GLU A 17 -5.72 16.26 10.67
CA GLU A 17 -5.71 16.37 9.20
C GLU A 17 -4.68 15.42 8.57
N LEU A 18 -3.49 15.30 9.16
CA LEU A 18 -2.49 14.32 8.74
C LEU A 18 -3.02 12.90 8.85
N VAL A 19 -3.54 12.52 10.02
CA VAL A 19 -4.01 11.16 10.28
C VAL A 19 -5.13 10.80 9.30
N SER A 20 -6.03 11.74 9.02
CA SER A 20 -7.10 11.60 8.01
C SER A 20 -6.53 11.34 6.60
N LYS A 21 -5.63 12.20 6.12
CA LYS A 21 -5.00 12.06 4.80
C LYS A 21 -4.26 10.73 4.65
N ARG A 22 -3.50 10.35 5.67
CA ARG A 22 -2.82 9.06 5.71
C ARG A 22 -3.82 7.92 5.65
N ASN A 23 -4.84 7.94 6.49
CA ASN A 23 -5.77 6.82 6.61
C ASN A 23 -6.52 6.60 5.29
N SER A 24 -6.93 7.67 4.62
CA SER A 24 -7.53 7.59 3.28
C SER A 24 -6.56 6.94 2.26
N TYR A 25 -5.30 7.37 2.25
CA TYR A 25 -4.29 6.80 1.35
C TYR A 25 -4.02 5.31 1.64
N SER A 26 -3.87 4.94 2.91
CA SER A 26 -3.72 3.54 3.34
C SER A 26 -4.92 2.69 2.93
N TRP A 27 -6.14 3.22 3.04
CA TRP A 27 -7.34 2.54 2.59
C TRP A 27 -7.37 2.31 1.08
N VAL A 28 -7.00 3.32 0.28
CA VAL A 28 -6.90 3.18 -1.18
C VAL A 28 -5.91 2.08 -1.56
N MET A 29 -4.73 2.06 -0.95
CA MET A 29 -3.72 1.02 -1.22
C MET A 29 -4.17 -0.36 -0.76
N THR A 30 -4.87 -0.45 0.37
CA THR A 30 -5.45 -1.71 0.85
C THR A 30 -6.47 -2.25 -0.13
N ILE A 31 -7.43 -1.43 -0.56
CA ILE A 31 -8.46 -1.82 -1.55
C ILE A 31 -7.81 -2.26 -2.86
N LEU A 32 -6.80 -1.52 -3.32
CA LEU A 32 -6.10 -1.83 -4.56
C LEU A 32 -5.33 -3.16 -4.48
N MET A 33 -4.72 -3.46 -3.34
CA MET A 33 -4.09 -4.75 -3.09
C MET A 33 -5.11 -5.90 -3.02
N LEU A 34 -6.25 -5.68 -2.34
CA LEU A 34 -7.34 -6.65 -2.30
C LEU A 34 -7.90 -6.93 -3.70
N LEU A 35 -8.09 -5.91 -4.53
CA LEU A 35 -8.56 -6.07 -5.90
C LEU A 35 -7.63 -6.95 -6.73
N VAL A 36 -6.31 -6.75 -6.63
CA VAL A 36 -5.35 -7.57 -7.38
C VAL A 36 -5.24 -8.97 -6.82
N TYR A 37 -5.24 -9.12 -5.49
CA TYR A 37 -5.19 -10.44 -4.84
C TYR A 37 -6.42 -11.28 -5.19
N TYR A 38 -7.63 -10.76 -4.93
CA TYR A 38 -8.86 -11.48 -5.24
C TYR A 38 -9.09 -11.60 -6.73
N GLY A 39 -8.73 -10.59 -7.53
CA GLY A 39 -8.80 -10.65 -8.99
C GLY A 39 -7.95 -11.79 -9.56
N TYR A 40 -6.72 -11.95 -9.06
CA TYR A 40 -5.86 -13.07 -9.45
C TYR A 40 -6.43 -14.41 -8.98
N ILE A 41 -6.92 -14.52 -7.75
CA ILE A 41 -7.55 -15.76 -7.25
C ILE A 41 -8.76 -16.16 -8.08
N VAL A 42 -9.64 -15.20 -8.40
CA VAL A 42 -10.83 -15.44 -9.24
C VAL A 42 -10.41 -15.88 -10.64
N LEU A 43 -9.40 -15.24 -11.24
CA LEU A 43 -8.87 -15.65 -12.54
C LEU A 43 -8.34 -17.09 -12.51
N VAL A 44 -7.60 -17.45 -11.46
CA VAL A 44 -7.08 -18.81 -11.26
C VAL A 44 -8.19 -19.83 -11.04
N ALA A 45 -9.21 -19.49 -10.24
CA ALA A 45 -10.30 -20.39 -9.89
C ALA A 45 -11.25 -20.67 -11.06
N PHE A 46 -11.61 -19.65 -11.83
CA PHE A 46 -12.63 -19.76 -12.88
C PHE A 46 -12.07 -19.92 -14.28
N ASN A 47 -10.85 -19.42 -14.54
CA ASN A 47 -10.25 -19.42 -15.88
C ASN A 47 -8.86 -20.07 -15.91
N LYS A 48 -8.74 -21.21 -15.23
CA LYS A 48 -7.53 -22.05 -15.22
C LYS A 48 -7.10 -22.47 -16.63
N GLU A 49 -8.05 -22.67 -17.55
CA GLU A 49 -7.76 -23.12 -18.92
C GLU A 49 -7.04 -22.03 -19.71
N PHE A 50 -7.43 -20.77 -19.56
CA PHE A 50 -6.70 -19.63 -20.13
C PHE A 50 -5.28 -19.52 -19.56
N LEU A 51 -5.11 -19.69 -18.25
CA LEU A 51 -3.78 -19.66 -17.63
C LEU A 51 -2.91 -20.87 -18.02
N ALA A 52 -3.54 -21.99 -18.37
CA ALA A 52 -2.88 -23.21 -18.84
C ALA A 52 -2.60 -23.21 -20.34
N GLN A 53 -3.17 -22.27 -21.11
CA GLN A 53 -2.82 -22.11 -22.52
C GLN A 53 -1.33 -21.83 -22.65
N LYS A 54 -0.69 -22.58 -23.54
CA LYS A 54 0.74 -22.43 -23.80
C LYS A 54 0.98 -21.18 -24.64
N THR A 55 1.98 -20.39 -24.27
CA THR A 55 2.50 -19.31 -25.10
C THR A 55 3.36 -19.91 -26.21
N GLY A 56 2.72 -20.44 -27.26
CA GLY A 56 3.39 -21.01 -28.44
C GLY A 56 3.90 -22.44 -28.25
N ALA A 57 4.98 -22.79 -28.96
CA ALA A 57 5.55 -24.15 -28.99
C ALA A 57 6.35 -24.56 -27.72
N GLY A 58 6.43 -23.68 -26.72
CA GLY A 58 7.18 -23.90 -25.49
C GLY A 58 6.37 -24.58 -24.37
N VAL A 59 7.02 -24.71 -23.21
CA VAL A 59 6.40 -25.26 -21.98
C VAL A 59 5.78 -24.18 -21.09
N THR A 60 5.99 -22.90 -21.41
CA THR A 60 5.48 -21.76 -20.64
C THR A 60 3.99 -21.56 -20.93
N SER A 61 3.19 -21.40 -19.88
CA SER A 61 1.77 -21.05 -20.00
C SER A 61 1.56 -19.56 -19.73
N TYR A 62 0.44 -18.98 -20.20
CA TYR A 62 0.08 -17.58 -19.94
C TYR A 62 0.00 -17.23 -18.44
N GLY A 63 -0.21 -18.24 -17.58
CA GLY A 63 -0.20 -18.07 -16.13
C GLY A 63 1.13 -17.59 -15.55
N ILE A 64 2.27 -17.98 -16.13
CA ILE A 64 3.59 -17.57 -15.63
C ILE A 64 3.80 -16.05 -15.83
N PRO A 65 3.68 -15.49 -17.05
CA PRO A 65 3.78 -14.04 -17.25
C PRO A 65 2.78 -13.24 -16.41
N ILE A 66 1.54 -13.73 -16.28
CA ILE A 66 0.50 -13.05 -15.48
C ILE A 66 0.89 -13.03 -14.00
N GLY A 67 1.31 -14.17 -13.44
CA GLY A 67 1.77 -14.25 -12.06
C GLY A 67 2.98 -13.37 -11.78
N VAL A 68 3.96 -13.35 -12.69
CA VAL A 68 5.12 -12.44 -12.62
C VAL A 68 4.65 -10.98 -12.66
N GLY A 69 3.70 -10.64 -13.53
CA GLY A 69 3.09 -9.31 -13.59
C GLY A 69 2.46 -8.88 -12.26
N VAL A 70 1.72 -9.78 -11.60
CA VAL A 70 1.12 -9.53 -10.28
C VAL A 70 2.20 -9.28 -9.22
N ILE A 71 3.30 -10.05 -9.24
CA ILE A 71 4.42 -9.87 -8.31
C ILE A 71 5.07 -8.49 -8.52
N VAL A 72 5.43 -8.15 -9.76
CA VAL A 72 6.06 -6.87 -10.09
C VAL A 72 5.14 -5.71 -9.69
N PHE A 73 3.85 -5.80 -10.00
CA PHE A 73 2.85 -4.81 -9.59
C PHE A 73 2.79 -4.64 -8.06
N THR A 74 2.80 -5.75 -7.32
CA THR A 74 2.78 -5.73 -5.84
C THR A 74 4.02 -5.04 -5.27
N ILE A 75 5.20 -5.30 -5.84
CA ILE A 75 6.45 -4.64 -5.43
C ILE A 75 6.37 -3.14 -5.71
N ILE A 76 5.88 -2.74 -6.88
CA ILE A 76 5.74 -1.33 -7.26
C ILE A 76 4.84 -0.58 -6.28
N ILE A 77 3.66 -1.11 -5.97
CA ILE A 77 2.72 -0.48 -5.04
C ILE A 77 3.27 -0.41 -3.63
N THR A 78 3.91 -1.48 -3.17
CA THR A 78 4.56 -1.48 -1.86
C THR A 78 5.64 -0.40 -1.81
N GLY A 79 6.45 -0.24 -2.86
CA GLY A 79 7.44 0.82 -2.96
C GLY A 79 6.83 2.23 -2.98
N ILE A 80 5.76 2.44 -3.75
CA ILE A 80 5.02 3.71 -3.77
C ILE A 80 4.45 4.03 -2.39
N TYR A 81 3.83 3.04 -1.73
CA TYR A 81 3.28 3.18 -0.39
C TYR A 81 4.35 3.55 0.63
N ILE A 82 5.48 2.83 0.67
CA ILE A 82 6.59 3.10 1.58
C ILE A 82 7.17 4.49 1.32
N ARG A 83 7.41 4.86 0.05
CA ARG A 83 7.94 6.18 -0.28
C ARG A 83 6.99 7.28 0.18
N ARG A 84 5.69 7.14 -0.07
CA ARG A 84 4.69 8.13 0.35
C ARG A 84 4.63 8.22 1.88
N ALA A 85 4.58 7.08 2.56
CA ALA A 85 4.58 7.02 4.01
C ALA A 85 5.84 7.68 4.59
N ASN A 86 7.04 7.32 4.13
CA ASN A 86 8.28 7.89 4.66
C ASN A 86 8.38 9.41 4.43
N THR A 87 7.97 9.91 3.27
CA THR A 87 8.09 11.36 2.96
C THR A 87 7.13 12.21 3.81
N GLU A 88 5.89 11.76 3.97
CA GLU A 88 4.84 12.55 4.65
C GLU A 88 4.96 12.43 6.17
N PHE A 89 5.42 11.29 6.68
CA PHE A 89 5.60 11.09 8.11
C PHE A 89 6.89 11.63 8.68
N ASP A 90 8.02 11.54 7.98
CA ASP A 90 9.27 12.10 8.49
C ASP A 90 9.16 13.61 8.62
N ALA A 91 8.52 14.30 7.66
CA ALA A 91 8.25 15.74 7.72
C ALA A 91 7.45 16.15 8.98
N LEU A 92 6.48 15.34 9.39
CA LEU A 92 5.67 15.59 10.57
C LEU A 92 6.33 15.16 11.87
N LYS A 93 7.11 14.08 11.85
CA LYS A 93 7.95 13.69 12.98
C LYS A 93 8.93 14.81 13.30
N GLU A 94 9.54 15.39 12.28
CA GLU A 94 10.48 16.50 12.41
C GLU A 94 9.79 17.77 12.94
N GLN A 95 8.60 18.12 12.43
CA GLN A 95 7.83 19.26 12.95
C GLN A 95 7.39 19.08 14.42
N VAL A 96 6.89 17.89 14.80
CA VAL A 96 6.45 17.61 16.17
C VAL A 96 7.62 17.66 17.15
N ILE A 97 8.80 17.13 16.77
CA ILE A 97 10.01 17.25 17.60
C ILE A 97 10.41 18.72 17.73
N LYS A 98 10.34 19.51 16.65
CA LYS A 98 10.72 20.93 16.66
C LYS A 98 9.81 21.79 17.53
N GLU A 99 8.50 21.52 17.52
CA GLU A 99 7.53 22.21 18.39
C GLU A 99 7.63 21.75 19.85
N ALA A 100 7.97 20.49 20.13
CA ALA A 100 8.14 19.99 21.49
C ALA A 100 9.45 20.41 22.16
N THR A 101 10.45 20.84 21.38
CA THR A 101 11.78 21.29 21.89
C THR A 101 11.87 22.82 22.00
N LYS A 102 10.77 23.54 21.75
CA LYS A 102 10.69 25.01 21.84
C LYS A 102 9.79 25.42 22.99
#